data_AF-A0A2M7KMV3-F1
#
_entry.id   AF-A0A2M7KMV3-F1
#
_cell.length_a   1.000
_cell.length_b   1.000
_cell.length_c   1.000
_cell.angle_alpha   90.00
_cell.angle_beta   90.00
_cell.angle_gamma   90.00
#
_symmetry.space_group_name_H-M   'P 1'
#
loop_
_entity.id
_entity.type
_entity.pdbx_description
1 polymer ?
#
loop_
_entity_poly.entity_id
_entity_poly.type
_entity_poly.pdbx_seq_one_letter_code
_entity_poly.pdbx_strand_id
1 'polypeptide(L)' 'MEAALKCEQFDPNTNVTDRHDLQQTTLGLNYFFRGREDKVQVNYVWKRERAQPTDNDALLLQWQKFF' A
#
# COMPACT_ATOMS: atom_id res chain seq x y z
N MET A 1 -8.91 -14.00 -9.20
CA MET A 1 -8.68 -12.62 -8.73
C MET A 1 -8.56 -12.68 -7.23
N GLU A 2 -7.58 -12.00 -6.65
CA GLU A 2 -7.39 -11.93 -5.20
C GLU A 2 -7.28 -10.46 -4.79
N ALA A 3 -8.07 -10.04 -3.81
CA ALA A 3 -8.00 -8.69 -3.25
C ALA A 3 -7.27 -8.74 -1.90
N ALA A 4 -6.46 -7.72 -1.63
CA ALA A 4 -5.72 -7.56 -0.40
C ALA A 4 -5.97 -6.17 0.17
N LEU A 5 -6.22 -6.11 1.47
CA LEU A 5 -6.41 -4.89 2.23
C LEU A 5 -5.34 -4.87 3.32
N LYS A 6 -4.54 -3.80 3.36
CA LYS A 6 -3.50 -3.65 4.37
C LYS A 6 -3.64 -2.27 5.00
N CYS A 7 -3.72 -2.22 6.33
CA CYS A 7 -3.69 -0.98 7.08
C CYS A 7 -2.47 -1.05 7.98
N GLU A 8 -1.59 -0.06 7.87
CA GLU A 8 -0.35 0.07 8.61
C GLU A 8 -0.36 1.39 9.34
N GLN A 9 0.00 1.36 10.62
CA GLN A 9 0.22 2.55 11.41
C GLN A 9 1.65 2.48 11.96
N PHE A 10 2.40 3.54 11.74
CA PHE A 10 3.75 3.70 12.25
C PHE A 10 3.78 4.90 13.19
N ASP A 11 3.82 4.62 14.49
CA ASP A 11 3.99 5.61 15.56
C ASP A 11 5.31 5.28 16.27
N PRO A 12 6.43 5.94 15.91
CA PRO A 12 7.72 5.67 16.51
C PRO A 12 7.89 6.33 17.89
N ASN A 13 6.97 7.22 18.30
CA ASN A 13 7.06 7.91 19.58
C ASN A 13 5.69 8.39 20.06
N THR A 14 5.02 7.59 20.90
CA THR A 14 3.67 7.86 21.40
C THR A 14 3.55 9.09 22.30
N ASN A 15 4.66 9.76 22.65
CA ASN A 15 4.65 10.98 23.46
C ASN A 15 4.56 12.27 22.65
N VAL A 16 4.87 12.26 21.34
CA VAL A 16 4.88 13.47 20.51
C VAL A 16 4.25 13.14 19.16
N THR A 17 3.15 13.81 18.83
CA THR A 17 2.61 13.78 17.47
C THR A 17 3.54 14.54 16.54
N ASP A 18 4.47 13.82 15.92
CA ASP A 18 5.44 14.35 14.98
C ASP A 18 5.11 13.90 13.55
N ARG A 19 5.75 14.52 12.55
CA ARG A 19 5.62 14.18 11.11
C ARG A 19 5.92 12.71 10.76
N HIS A 20 6.47 11.95 11.72
CA HIS A 20 6.74 10.53 11.58
C HIS A 20 5.56 9.63 11.96
N ASP A 21 4.46 10.19 12.51
CA ASP A 21 3.22 9.44 12.73
C ASP A 21 2.50 9.26 11.39
N LEU A 22 2.72 8.09 10.79
CA LEU A 22 2.27 7.77 9.44
C LEU A 22 1.23 6.66 9.48
N GLN A 23 0.03 6.96 8.98
CA GLN A 23 -0.99 5.97 8.72
C GLN A 23 -1.04 5.69 7.22
N GLN A 24 -0.81 4.44 6.83
CA GLN A 24 -0.84 4.00 5.46
C GLN A 24 -1.95 2.96 5.28
N THR A 25 -2.83 3.19 4.32
CA THR A 25 -3.78 2.18 3.86
C THR A 25 -3.39 1.76 2.45
N THR A 26 -3.35 0.45 2.20
CA THR A 26 -3.04 -0.10 0.89
C THR A 26 -4.18 -1.01 0.45
N LEU A 27 -4.76 -0.72 -0.71
CA LEU A 27 -5.71 -1.58 -1.42
C LEU A 27 -4.97 -2.25 -2.58
N GLY A 28 -4.82 -3.56 -2.52
CA GLY A 28 -4.20 -4.38 -3.53
C GLY A 28 -5.20 -5.24 -4.29
N LEU A 29 -5.06 -5.32 -5.60
CA LEU A 29 -5.75 -6.27 -6.47
C LEU A 29 -4.72 -7.09 -7.23
N ASN A 30 -4.82 -8.41 -7.13
CA ASN A 30 -3.98 -9.38 -7.83
C ASN A 30 -4.82 -10.16 -8.85
N TYR A 31 -4.35 -10.18 -10.08
CA TYR A 31 -4.91 -10.95 -11.17
C TYR A 31 -3.88 -11.93 -11.71
N PHE A 32 -4.16 -13.22 -11.54
CA PHE A 32 -3.35 -14.30 -12.08
C PHE A 32 -3.96 -14.78 -13.39
N PHE A 33 -3.15 -14.92 -14.43
CA PHE A 33 -3.53 -15.45 -15.72
C PHE A 33 -2.47 -16.44 -16.22
N ARG A 34 -2.75 -17.15 -17.32
CA ARG A 34 -1.91 -18.26 -17.82
C ARG A 34 -1.59 -19.27 -16.71
N GLY A 35 -2.60 -19.92 -16.14
CA GLY A 35 -2.36 -20.98 -15.15
C GLY A 35 -1.64 -20.54 -13.86
N ARG A 36 -1.57 -19.23 -13.55
CA ARG A 36 -0.78 -18.59 -12.46
C ARG A 36 0.70 -18.37 -12.76
N GLU A 37 1.12 -18.51 -14.01
CA GLU A 37 2.48 -18.19 -14.48
C GLU A 37 2.70 -16.67 -14.55
N ASP A 38 1.65 -15.89 -14.82
CA ASP A 38 1.71 -14.44 -14.85
C ASP A 38 0.75 -13.85 -13.81
N LYS A 39 1.22 -12.81 -13.12
CA LYS A 39 0.44 -12.02 -12.15
C LYS A 39 0.56 -10.54 -12.46
N VAL A 40 -0.57 -9.86 -12.58
CA VAL A 40 -0.67 -8.40 -12.54
C VAL A 40 -1.19 -8.00 -11.18
N GLN A 41 -0.53 -7.05 -10.54
CA GLN A 41 -0.91 -6.50 -9.25
C GLN A 41 -1.06 -4.98 -9.37
N VAL A 42 -2.17 -4.47 -8.87
CA VAL A 42 -2.45 -3.04 -8.73
C VAL A 42 -2.54 -2.76 -7.24
N ASN A 43 -1.72 -1.87 -6.70
CA ASN A 43 -1.84 -1.39 -5.33
C ASN A 43 -2.06 0.11 -5.32
N TYR A 44 -3.12 0.57 -4.66
CA TYR A 44 -3.30 1.97 -4.32
C TYR A 44 -2.96 2.16 -2.85
N VAL A 45 -2.08 3.12 -2.57
CA VAL A 45 -1.56 3.41 -1.23
C VAL A 45 -2.00 4.81 -0.85
N TRP A 46 -2.91 4.91 0.12
CA TRP A 46 -3.24 6.17 0.77
C TRP A 46 -2.28 6.41 1.92
N LYS A 47 -1.63 7.58 1.94
CA LYS A 47 -0.76 7.99 3.04
C LYS A 47 -1.36 9.17 3.75
N ARG A 48 -1.54 9.04 5.06
CA ARG A 48 -2.01 10.10 5.94
C ARG A 48 -0.97 10.35 7.01
N GLU A 49 -0.32 11.50 6.94
CA GLU A 49 0.58 12.01 7.98
C GLU A 49 -0.25 12.78 9.01
N ARG A 50 -0.11 12.44 10.30
CA ARG A 50 -0.93 13.05 11.37
C ARG A 50 -0.52 14.50 11.66
N ALA A 51 0.75 14.84 11.45
CA ALA A 51 1.28 16.19 11.54
C ALA A 51 1.70 16.65 10.14
N GLN A 52 1.15 17.79 9.67
CA GLN A 52 1.34 18.32 8.32
C GLN A 52 0.93 17.32 7.22
N PRO A 53 -0.39 17.08 7.04
CA PRO A 53 -0.88 16.13 6.05
C PRO A 53 -0.40 16.55 4.66
N THR A 54 0.52 15.77 4.08
CA THR A 54 0.91 15.91 2.68
C THR A 54 0.21 14.81 1.89
N ASP A 55 -0.49 15.20 0.83
CA ASP A 55 -1.21 14.27 -0.04
C ASP A 55 -0.17 13.53 -0.90
N ASN A 56 0.29 12.37 -0.42
CA ASN A 56 1.33 11.54 -1.02
C ASN A 56 0.78 10.16 -1.40
N ASP A 57 -0.40 10.15 -2.00
CA ASP A 57 -1.03 8.93 -2.50
C ASP A 57 -0.20 8.33 -3.65
N ALA A 58 -0.07 7.01 -3.66
CA ALA A 58 0.71 6.29 -4.66
C ALA A 58 -0.09 5.16 -5.31
N LEU A 59 -0.09 5.13 -6.64
CA LEU A 59 -0.59 4.00 -7.42
C LEU A 59 0.60 3.19 -7.95
N LEU A 60 0.68 1.92 -7.56
CA LEU A 60 1.70 0.98 -8.00
C LEU A 60 1.06 -0.07 -8.90
N LEU A 61 1.55 -0.15 -10.14
CA LEU A 61 1.25 -1.24 -11.07
C LEU A 61 2.48 -2.14 -11.16
N GLN A 62 2.30 -3.43 -10.90
CA GLN A 62 3.36 -4.43 -10.97
C GLN A 62 2.92 -5.58 -11.85
N TRP A 63 3.78 -5.97 -12.79
CA TRP A 63 3.65 -7.22 -13.51
C TRP A 63 4.77 -8.16 -13.07
N GLN A 64 4.40 -9.40 -12.74
CA GLN A 64 5.32 -10.43 -12.29
C GLN A 64 5.07 -11.69 -13.12
N LYS A 65 6.15 -12.25 -13.67
CA LYS A 65 6.15 -13.54 -14.35
C LYS A 65 6.92 -14.53 -13.49
N PHE A 66 6.27 -15.65 -13.19
CA PHE A 66 6.87 -16.80 -12.50
C PHE A 66 7.37 -17.76 -13.59
N PHE A 67 8.65 -18.13 -13.53
CA PHE A 67 9.33 -19.05 -14.45
C PHE A 67 9.83 -20.28 -13.70
#